data_AF-A0A327M8V7-F1
#
_entry.id   AF-A0A327M8V7-F1
#
_cell.length_a   1.000
_cell.length_b   1.000
_cell.length_c   1.000
_cell.angle_alpha   90.00
_cell.angle_beta   90.00
_cell.angle_gamma   90.00
#
_symmetry.space_group_name_H-M   'P 1'
#
loop_
_entity.id
_entity.type
_entity.pdbx_description
1 polymer ?
#
loop_
_entity_poly.entity_id
_entity_poly.type
_entity_poly.pdbx_seq_one_letter_code
_entity_poly.pdbx_strand_id
1 'polypeptide(L)'
;MSPRQAARGMPPSSGGRSRGSRPAGRDGVMAGMAELGLRRPVGVAPASYSAGAKWFHWITAALLAIALPVGFVIQHIKDSDKTIFYTLHESAGLTILLVALARLAWRLRHPPPPLPAQVPRLLQRVAAAVHHSLYALLILQPILGFVATNAWGFPLRGESAYLGFIDLPQIMEKNEGLAEVLQTLHTIGGWAILVLLVLHVAGVVFHQAIRRDGTLLRMI
;
A
#
# COMPACT_ATOMS: atom_id res chain seq x y z
N MET A 1 -13.62 -72.27 32.26
CA MET A 1 -12.77 -72.93 33.28
C MET A 1 -11.53 -73.51 32.58
N SER A 2 -10.38 -73.55 33.26
CA SER A 2 -9.07 -74.00 32.71
C SER A 2 -9.03 -75.53 32.48
N PRO A 3 -8.07 -76.15 31.71
CA PRO A 3 -6.66 -76.19 32.12
C PRO A 3 -5.52 -76.30 31.04
N ARG A 4 -4.33 -75.91 31.50
CA ARG A 4 -2.93 -76.36 31.22
C ARG A 4 -2.66 -77.58 30.30
N GLN A 5 -1.58 -77.49 29.50
CA GLN A 5 -0.30 -78.29 29.52
C GLN A 5 0.48 -77.98 28.21
N ALA A 6 1.77 -77.59 28.14
CA ALA A 6 3.05 -78.11 28.67
C ALA A 6 3.74 -79.17 27.76
N ALA A 7 4.89 -78.82 27.13
CA ALA A 7 6.17 -79.59 27.14
C ALA A 7 7.14 -79.33 25.95
N ARG A 8 8.39 -78.98 26.31
CA ARG A 8 9.70 -79.48 25.80
C ARG A 8 10.16 -79.31 24.32
N GLY A 9 11.37 -78.75 24.15
CA GLY A 9 12.25 -78.93 22.99
C GLY A 9 13.51 -78.03 23.05
N MET A 10 14.73 -78.58 23.07
CA MET A 10 16.02 -77.84 23.17
C MET A 10 17.22 -78.76 22.81
N PRO A 11 18.39 -78.25 22.38
CA PRO A 11 18.69 -77.27 21.32
C PRO A 11 19.16 -78.03 20.04
N PRO A 12 20.44 -78.19 19.57
CA PRO A 12 21.75 -77.53 19.77
C PRO A 12 22.43 -76.94 18.49
N SER A 13 23.46 -76.09 18.67
CA SER A 13 24.57 -75.78 17.72
C SER A 13 24.23 -75.09 16.37
N SER A 14 25.16 -74.49 15.59
CA SER A 14 26.40 -73.73 15.87
C SER A 14 26.88 -73.03 14.59
N GLY A 15 27.59 -71.90 14.70
CA GLY A 15 28.14 -71.12 13.56
C GLY A 15 27.38 -69.81 13.34
N GLY A 16 27.96 -68.77 12.73
CA GLY A 16 29.32 -68.60 12.21
C GLY A 16 29.56 -67.13 11.84
N ARG A 17 30.80 -66.67 12.00
CA ARG A 17 31.30 -65.29 11.85
C ARG A 17 30.75 -64.52 10.63
N SER A 18 30.46 -63.22 10.82
CA SER A 18 31.13 -62.16 10.02
C SER A 18 31.01 -60.79 10.69
N ARG A 19 32.15 -60.10 10.89
CA ARG A 19 32.17 -58.67 11.23
C ARG A 19 31.93 -57.86 9.95
N GLY A 20 30.75 -57.25 9.83
CA GLY A 20 30.47 -56.24 8.81
C GLY A 20 30.73 -54.84 9.36
N SER A 21 31.96 -54.36 9.27
CA SER A 21 32.30 -52.96 9.58
C SER A 21 31.67 -52.02 8.55
N ARG A 22 30.55 -51.38 8.90
CA ARG A 22 29.98 -50.28 8.10
C ARG A 22 30.80 -49.00 8.32
N PRO A 23 31.06 -48.20 7.27
CA PRO A 23 31.91 -47.03 7.37
C PRO A 23 31.23 -45.93 8.17
N ALA A 24 31.99 -45.31 9.08
CA ALA A 24 31.62 -44.01 9.64
C ALA A 24 31.70 -42.93 8.55
N GLY A 25 30.82 -41.93 8.62
CA GLY A 25 30.94 -40.71 7.81
C GLY A 25 29.81 -40.49 6.80
N ARG A 26 28.60 -40.19 7.29
CA ARG A 26 27.66 -39.26 6.64
C ARG A 26 26.57 -38.76 7.60
N ASP A 27 26.07 -39.62 8.47
CA ASP A 27 24.93 -39.29 9.36
C ASP A 27 25.30 -38.29 10.47
N GLY A 28 26.55 -38.34 10.97
CA GLY A 28 27.02 -37.48 12.06
C GLY A 28 27.10 -35.98 11.72
N VAL A 29 27.26 -35.62 10.44
CA VAL A 29 27.36 -34.20 10.04
C VAL A 29 26.00 -33.50 10.16
N MET A 30 24.90 -34.20 9.83
CA MET A 30 23.55 -33.65 9.95
C MET A 30 23.08 -33.60 11.41
N ALA A 31 23.48 -34.58 12.24
CA ALA A 31 23.19 -34.57 13.67
C ALA A 31 23.90 -33.42 14.41
N GLY A 32 25.20 -33.21 14.15
CA GLY A 32 25.98 -32.15 14.81
C GLY A 32 25.53 -30.72 14.51
N MET A 33 24.85 -30.49 13.37
CA MET A 33 24.31 -29.17 13.03
C MET A 33 23.01 -28.82 13.79
N ALA A 34 22.32 -29.81 14.36
CA ALA A 34 21.11 -29.58 15.15
C ALA A 34 21.43 -29.12 16.59
N GLU A 35 22.54 -29.58 17.17
CA GLU A 35 22.95 -29.22 18.54
C GLU A 35 23.61 -27.84 18.65
N LEU A 36 24.14 -27.29 17.56
CA LEU A 36 24.89 -26.02 17.56
C LEU A 36 24.05 -24.77 17.84
N GLY A 37 22.74 -24.88 18.10
CA GLY A 37 21.86 -23.76 18.48
C GLY A 37 21.65 -22.68 17.40
N LEU A 38 22.40 -22.76 16.29
CA LEU A 38 22.35 -21.88 15.12
C LEU A 38 21.11 -22.14 14.26
N ARG A 39 19.93 -22.01 14.88
CA ARG A 39 18.78 -21.48 14.17
C ARG A 39 19.24 -20.15 13.59
N ARG A 40 19.53 -20.12 12.28
CA ARG A 40 19.66 -18.86 11.54
C ARG A 40 18.47 -18.01 11.98
N PRO A 41 18.67 -16.75 12.42
CA PRO A 41 17.53 -15.88 12.61
C PRO A 41 16.85 -15.81 11.25
N VAL A 42 15.70 -16.46 11.12
CA VAL A 42 14.81 -16.26 9.99
C VAL A 42 14.44 -14.80 10.12
N GLY A 43 15.12 -13.97 9.32
CA GLY A 43 14.98 -12.52 9.40
C GLY A 43 13.51 -12.22 9.22
N VAL A 44 12.84 -11.87 10.32
CA VAL A 44 11.38 -11.78 10.34
C VAL A 44 11.03 -10.68 9.37
N ALA A 45 10.43 -11.07 8.23
CA ALA A 45 10.07 -10.13 7.19
C ALA A 45 9.23 -9.02 7.83
N PRO A 46 9.54 -7.73 7.59
CA PRO A 46 8.90 -6.63 8.29
C PRO A 46 7.39 -6.70 8.04
N ALA A 47 6.60 -6.66 9.12
CA ALA A 47 5.15 -6.84 9.06
C ALA A 47 4.53 -5.95 7.98
N SER A 48 3.96 -6.59 6.95
CA SER A 48 3.49 -5.96 5.72
C SER A 48 2.03 -5.52 5.82
N TYR A 49 1.63 -4.62 4.92
CA TYR A 49 0.24 -4.20 4.79
C TYR A 49 -0.61 -5.31 4.14
N SER A 50 -1.90 -5.36 4.48
CA SER A 50 -2.85 -6.27 3.82
C SER A 50 -2.97 -5.97 2.33
N ALA A 51 -3.27 -6.99 1.52
CA ALA A 51 -3.33 -6.86 0.06
C ALA A 51 -4.27 -5.73 -0.40
N GLY A 52 -5.43 -5.57 0.25
CA GLY A 52 -6.34 -4.45 -0.02
C GLY A 52 -5.73 -3.07 0.27
N ALA A 53 -4.96 -2.93 1.36
CA ALA A 53 -4.30 -1.67 1.69
C ALA A 53 -3.21 -1.30 0.66
N LYS A 54 -2.49 -2.29 0.14
CA LYS A 54 -1.53 -2.13 -0.96
C LYS A 54 -2.24 -1.73 -2.26
N TRP A 55 -3.29 -2.45 -2.64
CA TRP A 55 -4.09 -2.19 -3.85
C TRP A 55 -4.65 -0.75 -3.86
N PHE A 56 -5.31 -0.33 -2.78
CA PHE A 56 -5.82 1.03 -2.63
C PHE A 56 -4.70 2.09 -2.69
N HIS A 57 -3.54 1.82 -2.10
CA HIS A 57 -2.40 2.73 -2.14
C HIS A 57 -1.85 2.91 -3.56
N TRP A 58 -1.58 1.80 -4.26
CA TRP A 58 -0.99 1.86 -5.61
C TRP A 58 -1.96 2.43 -6.65
N ILE A 59 -3.26 2.17 -6.55
CA ILE A 59 -4.26 2.84 -7.40
C ILE A 59 -4.35 4.34 -7.08
N THR A 60 -4.32 4.74 -5.81
CA THR A 60 -4.25 6.17 -5.45
C THR A 60 -2.99 6.82 -6.05
N ALA A 61 -1.84 6.14 -5.98
CA ALA A 61 -0.58 6.64 -6.54
C ALA A 61 -0.64 6.78 -8.08
N ALA A 62 -1.18 5.77 -8.77
CA ALA A 62 -1.35 5.80 -10.23
C ALA A 62 -2.32 6.90 -10.68
N LEU A 63 -3.47 7.04 -10.01
CA LEU A 63 -4.43 8.12 -10.30
C LEU A 63 -3.82 9.50 -10.01
N LEU A 64 -3.05 9.65 -8.92
CA LEU A 64 -2.41 10.91 -8.58
C LEU A 64 -1.30 11.29 -9.58
N ALA A 65 -0.58 10.30 -10.11
CA ALA A 65 0.39 10.50 -11.20
C ALA A 65 -0.25 10.93 -12.52
N ILE A 66 -1.57 10.77 -12.70
CA ILE A 66 -2.34 11.30 -13.82
C ILE A 66 -2.92 12.67 -13.44
N ALA A 67 -3.70 12.74 -12.36
CA ALA A 67 -4.45 13.93 -11.97
C ALA A 67 -3.54 15.14 -11.72
N LEU A 68 -2.43 14.95 -11.01
CA LEU A 68 -1.59 16.05 -10.55
C LEU A 68 -0.84 16.75 -11.72
N PRO A 69 -0.15 16.03 -12.64
CA PRO A 69 0.47 16.69 -13.80
C PRO A 69 -0.55 17.31 -14.75
N VAL A 70 -1.67 16.61 -15.04
CA VAL A 70 -2.72 17.13 -15.93
C VAL A 70 -3.30 18.43 -15.36
N GLY A 71 -3.56 18.49 -14.05
CA GLY A 71 -4.06 19.69 -13.37
C GLY A 71 -3.16 20.93 -13.55
N PHE A 72 -1.84 20.77 -13.40
CA PHE A 72 -0.89 21.86 -13.62
C PHE A 72 -0.73 22.25 -15.10
N VAL A 73 -0.98 21.32 -16.03
CA VAL A 73 -0.80 21.52 -17.47
C VAL A 73 -2.02 22.17 -18.13
N ILE A 74 -3.25 21.92 -17.66
CA ILE A 74 -4.51 22.44 -18.25
C ILE A 74 -4.46 23.94 -18.60
N GLN A 75 -3.91 24.78 -17.72
CA GLN A 75 -3.80 26.23 -17.93
C GLN A 75 -2.93 26.64 -19.14
N HIS A 76 -2.08 25.72 -19.62
CA HIS A 76 -1.18 25.90 -20.76
C HIS A 76 -1.68 25.22 -22.05
N ILE A 77 -2.81 24.50 -21.99
CA ILE A 77 -3.44 23.83 -23.15
C ILE A 77 -4.29 24.85 -23.93
N LYS A 78 -4.40 24.65 -25.26
CA LYS A 78 -5.28 25.46 -26.12
C LYS A 78 -6.75 25.25 -25.76
N ASP A 79 -7.57 26.29 -25.86
CA ASP A 79 -8.98 26.20 -25.46
C ASP A 79 -9.77 25.12 -26.21
N SER A 80 -9.45 24.85 -27.48
CA SER A 80 -10.03 23.75 -28.28
C SER A 80 -9.82 22.36 -27.67
N ASP A 81 -8.73 22.19 -26.90
CA ASP A 81 -8.27 20.90 -26.42
C ASP A 81 -8.46 20.78 -24.89
N LYS A 82 -8.87 21.85 -24.20
CA LYS A 82 -9.00 21.86 -22.73
C LYS A 82 -10.01 20.83 -22.22
N THR A 83 -11.12 20.61 -22.91
CA THR A 83 -12.21 19.72 -22.47
C THR A 83 -11.72 18.31 -22.13
N ILE A 84 -10.86 17.70 -22.95
CA ILE A 84 -10.36 16.34 -22.68
C ILE A 84 -9.41 16.30 -21.47
N PHE A 85 -8.63 17.37 -21.24
CA PHE A 85 -7.75 17.46 -20.07
C PHE A 85 -8.55 17.69 -18.77
N TYR A 86 -9.58 18.56 -18.80
CA TYR A 86 -10.52 18.71 -17.68
C TYR A 86 -11.22 17.38 -17.37
N THR A 87 -11.80 16.73 -18.37
CA THR A 87 -12.47 15.43 -18.23
C THR A 87 -11.56 14.40 -17.57
N LEU A 88 -10.30 14.29 -18.02
CA LEU A 88 -9.31 13.39 -17.44
C LEU A 88 -8.94 13.77 -15.99
N HIS A 89 -8.67 15.04 -15.72
CA HIS A 89 -8.27 15.53 -14.40
C HIS A 89 -9.39 15.37 -13.37
N GLU A 90 -10.60 15.83 -13.69
CA GLU A 90 -11.76 15.80 -12.79
C GLU A 90 -12.23 14.37 -12.55
N SER A 91 -12.25 13.52 -13.59
CA SER A 91 -12.58 12.10 -13.42
C SER A 91 -11.54 11.36 -12.58
N ALA A 92 -10.25 11.62 -12.78
CA ALA A 92 -9.21 11.08 -11.92
C ALA A 92 -9.34 11.58 -10.47
N GLY A 93 -9.64 12.87 -10.27
CA GLY A 93 -9.88 13.46 -8.95
C GLY A 93 -11.07 12.84 -8.22
N LEU A 94 -12.24 12.72 -8.87
CA LEU A 94 -13.41 12.06 -8.29
C LEU A 94 -13.17 10.58 -8.02
N THR A 95 -12.40 9.88 -8.87
CA THR A 95 -11.97 8.50 -8.61
C THR A 95 -11.05 8.42 -7.38
N ILE A 96 -10.11 9.36 -7.23
CA ILE A 96 -9.25 9.47 -6.03
C ILE A 96 -10.09 9.65 -4.77
N LEU A 97 -11.14 10.49 -4.79
CA LEU A 97 -12.03 10.67 -3.64
C LEU A 97 -12.67 9.34 -3.21
N LEU A 98 -13.28 8.60 -4.15
CA LEU A 98 -13.92 7.31 -3.87
C LEU A 98 -12.91 6.29 -3.34
N VAL A 99 -11.74 6.19 -3.98
CA VAL A 99 -10.65 5.29 -3.57
C VAL A 99 -10.09 5.69 -2.20
N ALA A 100 -9.93 6.98 -1.90
CA ALA A 100 -9.42 7.48 -0.62
C ALA A 100 -10.40 7.22 0.53
N LEU A 101 -11.71 7.40 0.31
CA LEU A 101 -12.75 7.06 1.28
C LEU A 101 -12.79 5.55 1.55
N ALA A 102 -12.75 4.72 0.49
CA ALA A 102 -12.68 3.27 0.62
C ALA A 102 -11.41 2.82 1.37
N ARG A 103 -10.26 3.42 1.06
CA ARG A 103 -8.97 3.18 1.73
C ARG A 103 -8.98 3.59 3.20
N LEU A 104 -9.64 4.70 3.54
CA LEU A 104 -9.82 5.16 4.91
C LEU A 104 -10.69 4.17 5.70
N ALA A 105 -11.85 3.78 5.15
CA ALA A 105 -12.71 2.75 5.73
C ALA A 105 -11.99 1.40 5.90
N TRP A 106 -11.16 1.01 4.93
CA TRP A 106 -10.31 -0.18 5.01
C TRP A 106 -9.29 -0.07 6.15
N ARG A 107 -8.60 1.06 6.30
CA ARG A 107 -7.60 1.30 7.36
C ARG A 107 -8.22 1.30 8.76
N LEU A 108 -9.47 1.72 8.90
CA LEU A 108 -10.20 1.67 10.18
C LEU A 108 -10.53 0.22 10.60
N ARG A 109 -10.77 -0.68 9.63
CA ARG A 109 -11.04 -2.11 9.88
C ARG A 109 -9.77 -2.96 9.93
N HIS A 110 -8.70 -2.51 9.27
CA HIS A 110 -7.40 -3.20 9.19
C HIS A 110 -6.30 -2.23 9.62
N PRO A 111 -6.00 -2.15 10.94
CA PRO A 111 -4.96 -1.27 11.46
C PRO A 111 -3.60 -1.52 10.77
N PRO A 112 -2.82 -0.45 10.50
CA PRO A 112 -1.51 -0.60 9.89
C PRO A 112 -0.55 -1.38 10.82
N PRO A 113 0.35 -2.22 10.27
CA PRO A 113 1.32 -2.93 11.08
C PRO A 113 2.23 -1.94 11.86
N PRO A 114 2.64 -2.27 13.09
CA PRO A 114 3.36 -1.33 13.97
C PRO A 114 4.65 -0.80 13.35
N LEU A 115 5.05 0.41 13.71
CA LEU A 115 6.34 0.98 13.28
C LEU A 115 7.50 0.25 13.98
N PRO A 116 8.65 0.03 13.31
CA PRO A 116 9.82 -0.54 13.98
C PRO A 116 10.25 0.34 15.15
N ALA A 117 10.43 -0.26 16.33
CA ALA A 117 10.72 0.46 17.59
C ALA A 117 11.97 1.37 17.51
N GLN A 118 12.88 1.04 16.60
CA GLN A 118 14.15 1.74 16.33
C GLN A 118 14.04 2.94 15.37
N VAL A 119 12.82 3.34 14.95
CA VAL A 119 12.58 4.63 14.27
C VAL A 119 12.43 5.75 15.30
N PRO A 120 13.24 6.84 15.25
CA PRO A 120 13.13 7.96 16.16
C PRO A 120 11.72 8.58 16.23
N ARG A 121 11.25 8.92 17.44
CA ARG A 121 9.90 9.49 17.67
C ARG A 121 9.58 10.70 16.79
N LEU A 122 10.57 11.54 16.48
CA LEU A 122 10.40 12.69 15.57
C LEU A 122 10.03 12.25 14.15
N LEU A 123 10.75 11.26 13.59
CA LEU A 123 10.44 10.72 12.26
C LEU A 123 9.07 10.04 12.22
N GLN A 124 8.67 9.35 13.30
CA GLN A 124 7.32 8.80 13.40
C GLN A 124 6.24 9.89 13.36
N ARG A 125 6.45 11.02 14.06
CA ARG A 125 5.53 12.18 14.06
C ARG A 125 5.47 12.86 12.70
N VAL A 126 6.61 13.10 12.05
CA VAL A 126 6.67 13.69 10.70
C VAL A 126 5.98 12.78 9.69
N ALA A 127 6.26 11.47 9.72
CA ALA A 127 5.60 10.51 8.85
C ALA A 127 4.08 10.48 9.09
N ALA A 128 3.63 10.50 10.35
CA ALA A 128 2.20 10.58 10.67
C ALA A 128 1.56 11.87 10.13
N ALA A 129 2.18 13.03 10.36
CA ALA A 129 1.70 14.31 9.87
C ALA A 129 1.56 14.32 8.34
N VAL A 130 2.59 13.89 7.59
CA VAL A 130 2.55 13.79 6.12
C VAL A 130 1.42 12.87 5.66
N HIS A 131 1.26 11.69 6.27
CA HIS A 131 0.16 10.79 5.91
C HIS A 131 -1.23 11.37 6.21
N HIS A 132 -1.41 12.03 7.35
CA HIS A 132 -2.70 12.64 7.72
C HIS A 132 -3.05 13.82 6.81
N SER A 133 -2.09 14.70 6.52
CA SER A 133 -2.27 15.81 5.58
C SER A 133 -2.58 15.31 4.16
N LEU A 134 -1.89 14.26 3.68
CA LEU A 134 -2.20 13.64 2.39
C LEU A 134 -3.61 13.02 2.39
N TYR A 135 -4.04 12.33 3.44
CA TYR A 135 -5.42 11.82 3.54
C TYR A 135 -6.47 12.93 3.49
N ALA A 136 -6.25 14.02 4.22
CA ALA A 136 -7.16 15.16 4.23
C ALA A 136 -7.23 15.82 2.84
N LEU A 137 -6.08 16.07 2.21
CA LEU A 137 -6.04 16.72 0.90
C LEU A 137 -6.57 15.83 -0.23
N LEU A 138 -6.30 14.52 -0.22
CA LEU A 138 -6.86 13.58 -1.22
C LEU A 138 -8.39 13.47 -1.17
N ILE A 139 -9.02 13.85 -0.05
CA ILE A 139 -10.48 13.93 0.09
C ILE A 139 -10.97 15.34 -0.25
N LEU A 140 -10.34 16.38 0.30
CA LEU A 140 -10.79 17.77 0.14
C LEU A 140 -10.56 18.32 -1.28
N GLN A 141 -9.45 17.97 -1.94
CA GLN A 141 -9.11 18.53 -3.25
C GLN A 141 -10.12 18.18 -4.36
N PRO A 142 -10.54 16.91 -4.53
CA PRO A 142 -11.60 16.57 -5.49
C PRO A 142 -12.94 17.26 -5.17
N ILE A 143 -13.27 17.43 -3.89
CA ILE A 143 -14.49 18.15 -3.48
C ILE A 143 -14.40 19.62 -3.88
N LEU A 144 -13.27 20.28 -3.57
CA LEU A 144 -13.03 21.68 -3.96
C LEU A 144 -13.11 21.85 -5.49
N GLY A 145 -12.50 20.95 -6.26
CA GLY A 145 -12.53 20.99 -7.72
C GLY A 145 -13.94 20.79 -8.28
N PHE A 146 -14.65 19.75 -7.84
CA PHE A 146 -16.03 19.47 -8.28
C PHE A 146 -16.98 20.63 -7.98
N VAL A 147 -16.87 21.25 -6.79
CA VAL A 147 -17.70 22.41 -6.43
C VAL A 147 -17.28 23.66 -7.19
N ALA A 148 -15.97 23.90 -7.42
CA ALA A 148 -15.48 25.01 -8.25
C ALA A 148 -16.02 24.92 -9.70
N THR A 149 -15.94 23.75 -10.31
CA THR A 149 -16.45 23.48 -11.67
C THR A 149 -17.96 23.70 -11.78
N ASN A 150 -18.73 23.31 -10.76
CA ASN A 150 -20.16 23.65 -10.67
C ASN A 150 -20.39 25.16 -10.49
N ALA A 151 -19.63 25.83 -9.63
CA ALA A 151 -19.75 27.26 -9.36
C ALA A 151 -19.38 28.12 -10.59
N TRP A 152 -18.44 27.66 -11.44
CA TRP A 152 -18.17 28.27 -12.75
C TRP A 152 -19.31 28.09 -13.77
N GLY A 153 -20.27 27.20 -13.51
CA GLY A 153 -21.38 26.89 -14.42
C GLY A 153 -21.07 25.83 -15.47
N PHE A 154 -20.01 25.03 -15.29
CA PHE A 154 -19.59 23.96 -16.21
C PHE A 154 -19.72 22.56 -15.59
N PRO A 155 -20.91 22.11 -15.15
CA PRO A 155 -21.06 20.80 -14.50
C PRO A 155 -20.59 19.66 -15.43
N LEU A 156 -20.03 18.59 -14.85
CA LEU A 156 -19.50 17.43 -15.58
C LEU A 156 -20.62 16.69 -16.33
N ARG A 157 -20.87 17.10 -17.58
CA ARG A 157 -21.97 16.62 -18.42
C ARG A 157 -21.60 16.68 -19.90
N GLY A 158 -22.22 15.82 -20.70
CA GLY A 158 -21.93 15.75 -22.14
C GLY A 158 -20.45 15.47 -22.40
N GLU A 159 -19.76 16.39 -23.08
CA GLU A 159 -18.32 16.22 -23.39
C GLU A 159 -17.41 16.21 -22.15
N SER A 160 -17.84 16.80 -21.02
CA SER A 160 -17.12 16.77 -19.74
C SER A 160 -17.71 15.80 -18.71
N ALA A 161 -18.58 14.87 -19.15
CA ALA A 161 -19.17 13.86 -18.28
C ALA A 161 -18.08 13.04 -17.55
N TYR A 162 -18.39 12.50 -16.38
CA TYR A 162 -17.45 11.66 -15.63
C TYR A 162 -17.05 10.44 -16.47
N LEU A 163 -15.74 10.26 -16.66
CA LEU A 163 -15.08 9.33 -17.57
C LEU A 163 -15.50 9.45 -19.05
N GLY A 164 -16.21 10.53 -19.44
CA GLY A 164 -16.83 10.71 -20.76
C GLY A 164 -18.18 9.99 -20.93
N PHE A 165 -18.76 9.42 -19.87
CA PHE A 165 -19.95 8.57 -19.97
C PHE A 165 -21.08 8.87 -18.96
N ILE A 166 -20.77 9.46 -17.81
CA ILE A 166 -21.74 9.63 -16.71
C ILE A 166 -21.92 11.12 -16.41
N ASP A 167 -23.06 11.67 -16.83
CA ASP A 167 -23.50 13.00 -16.40
C ASP A 167 -23.64 13.05 -14.87
N LEU A 168 -22.99 14.02 -14.24
CA LEU A 168 -23.19 14.32 -12.82
C LEU A 168 -24.24 15.43 -12.64
N PRO A 169 -25.00 15.43 -11.54
CA PRO A 169 -25.98 16.46 -11.28
C PRO A 169 -25.28 17.82 -11.08
N GLN A 170 -25.87 18.87 -11.65
CA GLN A 170 -25.54 20.23 -11.29
C GLN A 170 -26.04 20.49 -9.87
N ILE A 171 -25.15 20.87 -8.95
CA ILE A 171 -25.48 21.02 -7.52
C ILE A 171 -25.76 22.47 -7.09
N MET A 172 -25.51 23.45 -7.96
CA MET A 172 -25.73 24.88 -7.71
C MET A 172 -25.84 25.69 -9.00
N GLU A 173 -26.38 26.89 -8.90
CA GLU A 173 -26.31 27.92 -9.94
C GLU A 173 -24.90 28.52 -10.04
N LYS A 174 -24.60 29.20 -11.15
CA LYS A 174 -23.31 29.84 -11.39
C LYS A 174 -23.05 30.95 -10.35
N ASN A 175 -21.87 30.92 -9.72
CA ASN A 175 -21.41 31.92 -8.76
C ASN A 175 -19.90 32.11 -8.90
N GLU A 176 -19.49 33.10 -9.69
CA GLU A 176 -18.08 33.35 -10.05
C GLU A 176 -17.22 33.69 -8.83
N GLY A 177 -17.71 34.50 -7.88
CA GLY A 177 -16.97 34.85 -6.67
C GLY A 177 -16.70 33.64 -5.76
N LEU A 178 -17.63 32.68 -5.69
CA LEU A 178 -17.38 31.40 -5.02
C LEU A 178 -16.39 30.55 -5.82
N ALA A 179 -16.53 30.52 -7.15
CA ALA A 179 -15.69 29.73 -8.04
C ALA A 179 -14.21 30.15 -7.98
N GLU A 180 -13.91 31.45 -7.94
CA GLU A 180 -12.55 31.99 -7.77
C GLU A 180 -11.91 31.56 -6.45
N VAL A 181 -12.66 31.65 -5.34
CA VAL A 181 -12.19 31.23 -4.01
C VAL A 181 -11.90 29.73 -3.99
N LEU A 182 -12.81 28.91 -4.51
CA LEU A 182 -12.64 27.46 -4.56
C LEU A 182 -11.49 27.04 -5.50
N GLN A 183 -11.35 27.68 -6.66
CA GLN A 183 -10.23 27.46 -7.59
C GLN A 183 -8.89 27.84 -6.97
N THR A 184 -8.85 28.93 -6.19
CA THR A 184 -7.65 29.35 -5.44
C THR A 184 -7.27 28.31 -4.39
N LEU A 185 -8.25 27.84 -3.59
CA LEU A 185 -8.03 26.79 -2.58
C LEU A 185 -7.64 25.43 -3.20
N HIS A 186 -8.22 25.10 -4.36
CA HIS A 186 -7.83 23.93 -5.15
C HIS A 186 -6.36 24.06 -5.60
N THR A 187 -6.00 25.18 -6.23
CA THR A 187 -4.63 25.44 -6.71
C THR A 187 -3.58 25.38 -5.59
N ILE A 188 -3.85 26.03 -4.45
CA ILE A 188 -2.96 25.98 -3.27
C ILE A 188 -2.81 24.55 -2.72
N GLY A 189 -3.92 23.81 -2.62
CA GLY A 189 -3.88 22.44 -2.13
C GLY A 189 -3.24 21.44 -3.10
N GLY A 190 -3.31 21.69 -4.41
CA GLY A 190 -2.55 20.94 -5.42
C GLY A 190 -1.03 21.09 -5.22
N TRP A 191 -0.55 22.31 -4.98
CA TRP A 191 0.85 22.54 -4.58
C TRP A 191 1.20 21.89 -3.23
N ALA A 192 0.30 21.94 -2.25
CA ALA A 192 0.49 21.29 -0.96
C ALA A 192 0.59 19.75 -1.10
N ILE A 193 -0.24 19.13 -1.95
CA ILE A 193 -0.14 17.71 -2.29
C ILE A 193 1.22 17.42 -2.92
N LEU A 194 1.70 18.23 -3.88
CA LEU A 194 2.98 18.02 -4.54
C LEU A 194 4.14 18.04 -3.52
N VAL A 195 4.18 19.04 -2.64
CA VAL A 195 5.21 19.14 -1.57
C VAL A 195 5.15 17.94 -0.62
N LEU A 196 3.95 17.55 -0.18
CA LEU A 196 3.77 16.41 0.71
C LEU A 196 4.08 15.06 0.04
N LEU A 197 3.82 14.93 -1.26
CA LEU A 197 4.20 13.76 -2.06
C LEU A 197 5.72 13.65 -2.20
N VAL A 198 6.42 14.76 -2.48
CA VAL A 198 7.89 14.81 -2.48
C VAL A 198 8.44 14.42 -1.11
N LEU A 199 7.89 14.96 -0.02
CA LEU A 199 8.30 14.59 1.36
C LEU A 199 8.02 13.11 1.67
N HIS A 200 6.89 12.56 1.21
CA HIS A 200 6.54 11.16 1.36
C HIS A 200 7.54 10.24 0.64
N VAL A 201 7.82 10.52 -0.64
CA VAL A 201 8.78 9.75 -1.45
C VAL A 201 10.20 9.90 -0.91
N ALA A 202 10.63 11.11 -0.53
CA ALA A 202 11.93 11.34 0.11
C ALA A 202 12.06 10.55 1.43
N GLY A 203 10.99 10.46 2.22
CA GLY A 203 10.92 9.59 3.39
C GLY A 203 11.13 8.12 3.05
N VAL A 204 10.44 7.60 2.03
CA VAL A 204 10.62 6.20 1.57
C VAL A 204 12.06 5.96 1.10
N VAL A 205 12.64 6.86 0.32
CA VAL A 205 14.04 6.77 -0.16
C VAL A 205 15.03 6.81 1.01
N PHE A 206 14.85 7.71 1.98
CA PHE A 206 15.68 7.78 3.19
C PHE A 206 15.61 6.47 4.01
N HIS A 207 14.41 5.93 4.20
CA HIS A 207 14.20 4.67 4.91
C HIS A 207 14.79 3.46 4.15
N GLN A 208 14.73 3.45 2.82
CA GLN A 208 15.24 2.36 1.99
C GLN A 208 16.77 2.40 1.82
N ALA A 209 17.34 3.55 1.46
CA ALA A 209 18.76 3.68 1.11
C ALA A 209 19.68 3.83 2.33
N ILE A 210 19.27 4.68 3.29
CA ILE A 210 20.11 5.06 4.44
C ILE A 210 19.78 4.18 5.65
N ARG A 211 18.51 4.10 6.07
CA ARG A 211 18.13 3.29 7.25
C ARG A 211 18.05 1.79 6.99
N ARG A 212 17.76 1.40 5.74
CA ARG A 212 17.61 0.00 5.29
C ARG A 212 16.63 -0.82 6.14
N ASP A 213 15.58 -0.18 6.66
CA ASP A 213 14.62 -0.78 7.59
C ASP A 213 13.40 -1.46 6.90
N GLY A 214 13.49 -1.65 5.58
CA GLY A 214 12.51 -2.41 4.80
C GLY A 214 11.15 -1.72 4.65
N THR A 215 11.04 -0.42 4.96
CA THR A 215 9.78 0.34 4.90
C THR A 215 9.02 0.19 3.57
N LEU A 216 9.72 0.20 2.43
CA LEU A 216 9.11 0.00 1.10
C LEU A 216 8.52 -1.41 0.92
N LEU A 217 9.24 -2.45 1.40
CA LEU A 217 8.83 -3.86 1.30
C LEU A 217 7.54 -4.19 2.07
N ARG A 218 7.04 -3.25 2.89
CA ARG A 218 5.77 -3.41 3.60
C ARG A 218 4.58 -3.08 2.70
N MET A 219 4.80 -2.26 1.66
CA MET A 219 3.76 -1.73 0.76
C MET A 219 3.77 -2.36 -0.65
N ILE A 220 4.86 -3.03 -1.02
CA ILE A 220 4.94 -3.97 -2.15
C ILE A 220 4.50 -5.35 -1.66
#